data_AF-A0A2E1QMC3-F1
#
_entry.id   AF-A0A2E1QMC3-F1
#
_cell.length_a   1.000
_cell.length_b   1.000
_cell.length_c   1.000
_cell.angle_alpha   90.00
_cell.angle_beta   90.00
_cell.angle_gamma   90.00
#
_symmetry.space_group_name_H-M   'P 1'
#
loop_
_entity.id
_entity.type
_entity.pdbx_description
1 polymer ?
#
loop_
_entity_poly.entity_id
_entity_poly.type
_entity_poly.pdbx_seq_one_letter_code
_entity_poly.pdbx_strand_id
1 'polypeptide(L)'
;MTLNTVKGFLDNTEGKELAKIAKQCSKLGPCLEIGTYCGKSALIMGSVCKKNKNILFTVDHHTGSEEHQLGEEYHDSDLFDQNISCFNSLPEFLRNLRESNLANFVLPIVADSEEISKNWEIPLGMVFIDGGHSRESANADYTNWAPHIVKSGFLLIHDVFPDPKDGGRPPYEIFCKAKKSGNFEEISLTKSLAVLKKI
;
A
#
# COMPACT_ATOMS: atom_id res chain seq x y z
N MET A 1 21.30 3.35 1.16
CA MET A 1 20.22 3.97 0.38
C MET A 1 19.48 4.98 1.25
N THR A 2 19.17 6.16 0.72
CA THR A 2 18.28 7.13 1.40
C THR A 2 16.88 6.94 0.83
N LEU A 3 15.86 6.76 1.66
CA LEU A 3 14.48 6.52 1.19
C LEU A 3 13.95 7.61 0.25
N ASN A 4 14.49 8.83 0.33
CA ASN A 4 14.14 9.95 -0.55
C ASN A 4 14.56 9.75 -2.02
N THR A 5 15.42 8.77 -2.34
CA THR A 5 15.85 8.49 -3.71
C THR A 5 15.02 7.40 -4.38
N VAL A 6 14.15 6.71 -3.63
CA VAL A 6 13.24 5.69 -4.19
C VAL A 6 12.11 6.42 -4.91
N LYS A 7 11.86 6.08 -6.18
CA LYS A 7 10.71 6.61 -6.93
C LYS A 7 9.40 6.22 -6.21
N GLY A 8 8.46 7.15 -6.12
CA GLY A 8 7.14 6.89 -5.53
C GLY A 8 6.55 8.07 -4.76
N PHE A 9 5.24 8.00 -4.56
CA PHE A 9 4.39 9.08 -4.05
C PHE A 9 4.07 8.83 -2.59
N LEU A 10 4.85 9.45 -1.70
CA LEU A 10 4.59 9.37 -0.26
C LEU A 10 5.26 10.54 0.44
N ASP A 11 4.50 11.31 1.20
CA ASP A 11 5.03 12.41 1.99
C ASP A 11 5.87 11.89 3.17
N ASN A 12 6.87 12.65 3.58
CA ASN A 12 7.71 12.27 4.72
C ASN A 12 6.94 12.17 6.04
N THR A 13 5.86 12.94 6.21
CA THR A 13 5.01 12.91 7.41
C THR A 13 4.09 11.68 7.39
N GLU A 14 3.52 11.37 6.22
CA GLU A 14 2.73 10.16 6.00
C GLU A 14 3.58 8.91 6.21
N GLY A 15 4.79 8.86 5.64
CA GLY A 15 5.73 7.75 5.84
C GLY A 15 6.13 7.54 7.31
N LYS A 16 6.22 8.61 8.12
CA LYS A 16 6.45 8.49 9.56
C LYS A 16 5.25 7.89 10.29
N GLU A 17 4.03 8.30 9.93
CA GLU A 17 2.81 7.74 10.50
C GLU A 17 2.64 6.27 10.09
N LEU A 18 2.89 5.94 8.81
CA LEU A 18 2.91 4.57 8.29
C LEU A 18 3.87 3.68 9.09
N ALA A 19 5.10 4.13 9.31
CA ALA A 19 6.09 3.42 10.12
C ALA A 19 5.65 3.24 11.59
N LYS A 20 5.01 4.26 12.16
CA LYS A 20 4.47 4.21 13.53
C LYS A 20 3.36 3.17 13.66
N ILE A 21 2.42 3.12 12.72
CA ILE A 21 1.33 2.14 12.75
C ILE A 21 1.85 0.73 12.45
N ALA A 22 2.77 0.55 11.49
CA ALA A 22 3.41 -0.74 11.24
C ALA A 22 4.13 -1.30 12.48
N LYS A 23 4.73 -0.42 13.29
CA LYS A 23 5.34 -0.82 14.57
C LYS A 23 4.29 -1.33 15.55
N GLN A 24 3.12 -0.69 15.63
CA GLN A 24 2.01 -1.14 16.46
C GLN A 24 1.42 -2.47 15.93
N CYS A 25 1.34 -2.64 14.60
CA CYS A 25 0.88 -3.86 13.91
C CYS A 25 1.69 -5.11 14.32
N SER A 26 2.98 -4.94 14.61
CA SER A 26 3.93 -6.05 14.78
C SER A 26 3.58 -7.10 15.83
N LYS A 27 2.73 -6.78 16.80
CA LYS A 27 2.26 -7.73 17.83
C LYS A 27 0.99 -8.47 17.45
N LEU A 28 0.32 -8.05 16.37
CA LEU A 28 -1.00 -8.53 15.95
C LEU A 28 -0.91 -9.48 14.77
N GLY A 29 0.08 -9.28 13.89
CA GLY A 29 0.30 -10.11 12.73
C GLY A 29 1.20 -9.42 11.69
N PRO A 30 1.46 -10.08 10.55
CA PRO A 30 2.12 -9.45 9.42
C PRO A 30 1.34 -8.23 8.94
N CYS A 31 2.09 -7.28 8.38
CA CYS A 31 1.53 -6.15 7.68
C CYS A 31 1.37 -6.55 6.18
N LEU A 32 0.38 -5.99 5.49
CA LEU A 32 0.18 -6.15 4.05
C LEU A 32 0.01 -4.78 3.38
N GLU A 33 0.63 -4.61 2.21
CA GLU A 33 0.52 -3.45 1.34
C GLU A 33 -0.04 -3.87 -0.02
N ILE A 34 -0.95 -3.07 -0.57
CA ILE A 34 -1.46 -3.18 -1.93
C ILE A 34 -1.00 -1.94 -2.68
N GLY A 35 -0.30 -2.13 -3.80
CA GLY A 35 0.43 -1.06 -4.49
C GLY A 35 1.86 -0.95 -3.97
N THR A 36 2.80 -1.55 -4.69
CA THR A 36 4.22 -1.57 -4.31
C THR A 36 4.99 -0.48 -5.05
N TYR A 37 4.66 -0.24 -6.32
CA TYR A 37 5.40 0.61 -7.24
C TYR A 37 6.90 0.27 -7.22
N CYS A 38 7.77 1.25 -6.99
CA CYS A 38 9.22 1.06 -6.83
C CYS A 38 9.65 0.78 -5.37
N GLY A 39 8.69 0.60 -4.45
CA GLY A 39 8.89 0.12 -3.08
C GLY A 39 9.10 1.20 -2.01
N LYS A 40 8.79 2.47 -2.25
CA LYS A 40 9.09 3.55 -1.28
C LYS A 40 8.44 3.33 0.08
N SER A 41 7.12 3.11 0.12
CA SER A 41 6.34 2.73 1.30
C SER A 41 6.76 1.36 1.84
N ALA A 42 6.93 0.37 0.95
CA ALA A 42 7.37 -0.98 1.29
C ALA A 42 8.68 -0.98 2.10
N LEU A 43 9.67 -0.18 1.70
CA LEU A 43 10.96 -0.08 2.37
C LEU A 43 10.86 0.66 3.72
N ILE A 44 10.00 1.67 3.83
CA ILE A 44 9.70 2.34 5.11
C ILE A 44 9.13 1.33 6.10
N MET A 45 8.07 0.62 5.71
CA MET A 45 7.42 -0.41 6.52
C MET A 45 8.35 -1.59 6.80
N GLY A 46 9.10 -2.05 5.80
CA GLY A 46 10.07 -3.13 5.90
C GLY A 46 11.17 -2.84 6.93
N SER A 47 11.63 -1.59 7.03
CA SER A 47 12.61 -1.18 8.04
C SER A 47 12.08 -1.35 9.48
N VAL A 48 10.77 -1.15 9.66
CA VAL A 48 10.07 -1.36 10.94
C VAL A 48 9.86 -2.84 11.18
N CYS A 49 9.44 -3.60 10.16
CA CYS A 49 9.26 -5.04 10.23
C CYS A 49 10.56 -5.73 10.66
N LYS A 50 11.70 -5.38 10.05
CA LYS A 50 13.03 -5.86 10.44
C LYS A 50 13.35 -5.64 11.93
N LYS A 51 13.09 -4.44 12.45
CA LYS A 51 13.35 -4.10 13.86
C LYS A 51 12.47 -4.87 14.84
N ASN A 52 11.25 -5.23 14.42
CA ASN A 52 10.26 -5.90 15.27
C ASN A 52 10.11 -7.39 14.97
N LYS A 53 10.97 -7.98 14.11
CA LYS A 53 10.87 -9.37 13.65
C LYS A 53 9.50 -9.70 13.05
N ASN A 54 8.91 -8.75 12.35
CA ASN A 54 7.66 -8.92 11.60
C ASN A 54 7.95 -9.01 10.10
N ILE A 55 6.92 -9.31 9.31
CA ILE A 55 6.98 -9.37 7.85
C ILE A 55 5.98 -8.39 7.24
N LEU A 56 6.37 -7.79 6.12
CA LEU A 56 5.50 -7.11 5.18
C LEU A 56 5.31 -7.99 3.94
N PHE A 57 4.07 -8.30 3.61
CA PHE A 57 3.71 -8.70 2.25
C PHE A 57 3.38 -7.46 1.44
N THR A 58 3.87 -7.36 0.21
CA THR A 58 3.51 -6.27 -0.71
C THR A 58 3.04 -6.86 -2.02
N VAL A 59 1.88 -6.41 -2.50
CA VAL A 59 1.16 -6.98 -3.65
C VAL A 59 1.05 -5.93 -4.74
N ASP A 60 1.58 -6.25 -5.93
CA ASP A 60 1.49 -5.39 -7.10
C ASP A 60 1.71 -6.24 -8.37
N HIS A 61 0.93 -5.99 -9.41
CA HIS A 61 1.14 -6.61 -10.72
C HIS A 61 2.32 -5.97 -11.48
N HIS A 62 2.79 -4.81 -11.01
CA HIS A 62 3.90 -4.01 -11.51
C HIS A 62 3.77 -3.47 -12.94
N THR A 63 2.61 -3.66 -13.57
CA THR A 63 2.30 -3.15 -14.91
C THR A 63 1.65 -1.75 -14.91
N GLY A 64 1.62 -1.09 -13.74
CA GLY A 64 1.10 0.25 -13.53
C GLY A 64 -0.43 0.32 -13.50
N SER A 65 -0.96 1.17 -12.62
CA SER A 65 -2.38 1.58 -12.61
C SER A 65 -2.74 2.37 -13.88
N GLU A 66 -4.02 2.73 -14.00
CA GLU A 66 -4.56 3.48 -15.13
C GLU A 66 -3.79 4.78 -15.38
N GLU A 67 -3.43 5.51 -14.32
CA GLU A 67 -2.71 6.79 -14.36
C GLU A 67 -1.23 6.70 -14.78
N HIS A 68 -0.66 5.50 -14.82
CA HIS A 68 0.75 5.26 -15.19
C HIS A 68 0.92 4.86 -16.66
N GLN A 69 -0.19 4.68 -17.40
CA GLN A 69 -0.14 4.20 -18.78
C GLN A 69 0.40 5.28 -19.74
N LEU A 70 0.86 4.85 -20.92
CA LEU A 70 1.42 5.77 -21.92
C LEU A 70 0.42 6.88 -22.28
N GLY A 71 0.84 8.14 -22.07
CA GLY A 71 0.03 9.33 -22.36
C GLY A 71 -0.73 9.88 -21.15
N GLU A 72 -0.71 9.19 -20.02
CA GLU A 72 -1.37 9.61 -18.78
C GLU A 72 -0.45 10.50 -17.92
N GLU A 73 -1.05 11.27 -17.01
CA GLU A 73 -0.38 12.31 -16.23
C GLU A 73 0.80 11.80 -15.38
N TYR A 74 0.68 10.59 -14.82
CA TYR A 74 1.68 10.01 -13.92
C TYR A 74 2.58 8.98 -14.62
N HIS A 75 2.60 8.96 -15.95
CA HIS A 75 3.50 8.09 -16.70
C HIS A 75 4.98 8.45 -16.47
N ASP A 76 5.75 7.50 -15.94
CA ASP A 76 7.20 7.60 -15.80
C ASP A 76 7.89 6.87 -16.94
N SER A 77 8.46 7.61 -17.90
CA SER A 77 9.10 7.03 -19.08
C SER A 77 10.34 6.20 -18.76
N ASP A 78 10.97 6.39 -17.60
CA ASP A 78 12.10 5.55 -17.19
C ASP A 78 11.67 4.15 -16.75
N LEU A 79 10.37 3.98 -16.44
CA LEU A 79 9.78 2.70 -16.02
C LEU A 79 9.06 1.98 -17.17
N PHE A 80 9.10 2.53 -18.38
CA PHE A 80 8.59 1.83 -19.55
C PHE A 80 9.61 0.78 -20.03
N ASP A 81 9.23 -0.50 -20.00
CA ASP A 81 10.08 -1.61 -20.44
C ASP A 81 9.86 -1.89 -21.92
N GLN A 82 10.85 -1.49 -22.73
CA GLN A 82 10.81 -1.66 -24.18
C GLN A 82 10.75 -3.14 -24.62
N ASN A 83 11.23 -4.09 -23.81
CA ASN A 83 11.27 -5.50 -24.19
C ASN A 83 9.89 -6.15 -24.18
N ILE A 84 9.01 -5.67 -23.30
CA ILE A 84 7.63 -6.16 -23.14
C ILE A 84 6.59 -5.10 -23.54
N SER A 85 7.04 -3.90 -23.91
CA SER A 85 6.21 -2.79 -24.38
C SER A 85 5.10 -2.38 -23.40
N CYS A 86 5.41 -2.40 -22.11
CA CYS A 86 4.50 -1.94 -21.06
C CYS A 86 5.24 -1.21 -19.95
N PHE A 87 4.50 -0.48 -19.12
CA PHE A 87 5.01 0.03 -17.85
C PHE A 87 5.44 -1.16 -16.97
N ASN A 88 6.60 -1.06 -16.31
CA ASN A 88 7.15 -2.15 -15.49
C ASN A 88 7.99 -1.61 -14.33
N SER A 89 7.40 -1.51 -13.13
CA SER A 89 8.12 -1.04 -11.93
C SER A 89 8.90 -2.14 -11.22
N LEU A 90 8.71 -3.42 -11.56
CA LEU A 90 9.29 -4.56 -10.86
C LEU A 90 10.84 -4.56 -10.85
N PRO A 91 11.55 -4.32 -11.98
CA PRO A 91 13.01 -4.30 -11.98
C PRO A 91 13.60 -3.24 -11.05
N GLU A 92 12.97 -2.05 -11.00
CA GLU A 92 13.37 -0.96 -10.13
C GLU A 92 13.12 -1.31 -8.66
N PHE A 93 11.94 -1.85 -8.35
CA PHE A 93 11.63 -2.32 -7.01
C PHE A 93 12.59 -3.40 -6.51
N LEU A 94 12.88 -4.43 -7.30
CA LEU A 94 13.80 -5.50 -6.89
C LEU A 94 15.23 -5.00 -6.65
N ARG A 95 15.70 -4.02 -7.44
CA ARG A 95 16.97 -3.33 -7.20
C ARG A 95 16.93 -2.59 -5.85
N ASN A 96 15.91 -1.79 -5.61
CA ASN A 96 15.75 -1.03 -4.36
C ASN A 96 15.66 -1.96 -3.14
N LEU A 97 14.91 -3.07 -3.26
CA LEU A 97 14.81 -4.09 -2.23
C LEU A 97 16.16 -4.73 -1.91
N ARG A 98 16.94 -5.08 -2.93
CA ARG A 98 18.28 -5.66 -2.75
C ARG A 98 19.23 -4.69 -2.05
N GLU A 99 19.24 -3.43 -2.47
CA GLU A 99 20.12 -2.40 -1.90
C GLU A 99 19.75 -2.02 -0.46
N SER A 100 18.49 -2.22 -0.07
CA SER A 100 18.00 -1.93 1.29
C SER A 100 18.37 -2.98 2.35
N ASN A 101 18.79 -4.19 1.93
CA ASN A 101 18.99 -5.35 2.82
C ASN A 101 17.73 -5.67 3.67
N LEU A 102 16.56 -5.60 3.03
CA LEU A 102 15.23 -5.92 3.60
C LEU A 102 14.54 -7.12 2.96
N ALA A 103 15.19 -7.84 2.05
CA ALA A 103 14.59 -8.96 1.30
C ALA A 103 14.00 -10.10 2.15
N ASN A 104 14.42 -10.24 3.42
CA ASN A 104 13.84 -11.22 4.35
C ASN A 104 12.62 -10.71 5.12
N PHE A 105 12.27 -9.42 4.97
CA PHE A 105 11.22 -8.75 5.74
C PHE A 105 10.17 -8.09 4.86
N VAL A 106 10.49 -7.83 3.59
CA VAL A 106 9.55 -7.38 2.56
C VAL A 106 9.45 -8.50 1.54
N LEU A 107 8.31 -9.18 1.53
CA LEU A 107 8.03 -10.33 0.68
C LEU A 107 7.11 -9.90 -0.46
N PRO A 108 7.64 -9.74 -1.68
CA PRO A 108 6.86 -9.28 -2.80
C PRO A 108 6.01 -10.40 -3.40
N ILE A 109 4.77 -10.07 -3.74
CA ILE A 109 3.82 -10.91 -4.45
C ILE A 109 3.49 -10.19 -5.75
N VAL A 110 4.05 -10.71 -6.85
CA VAL A 110 3.83 -10.14 -8.19
C VAL A 110 2.58 -10.76 -8.80
N ALA A 111 1.44 -10.13 -8.56
CA ALA A 111 0.13 -10.61 -9.01
C ALA A 111 -0.94 -9.52 -8.89
N ASP A 112 -2.10 -9.80 -9.48
CA ASP A 112 -3.31 -9.01 -9.26
C ASP A 112 -3.81 -9.16 -7.80
N SER A 113 -4.22 -8.04 -7.20
CA SER A 113 -4.68 -7.96 -5.81
C SER A 113 -5.94 -8.80 -5.57
N GLU A 114 -6.91 -8.73 -6.49
CA GLU A 114 -8.16 -9.50 -6.40
C GLU A 114 -7.87 -10.99 -6.50
N GLU A 115 -7.03 -11.42 -7.45
CA GLU A 115 -6.72 -12.85 -7.62
C GLU A 115 -6.04 -13.48 -6.39
N ILE A 116 -5.06 -12.79 -5.78
CA ILE A 116 -4.39 -13.30 -4.58
C ILE A 116 -5.34 -13.34 -3.38
N SER A 117 -6.23 -12.35 -3.27
CA SER A 117 -7.15 -12.26 -2.12
C SER A 117 -8.09 -13.47 -2.00
N LYS A 118 -8.46 -14.10 -3.12
CA LYS A 118 -9.40 -15.24 -3.16
C LYS A 118 -8.98 -16.44 -2.31
N ASN A 119 -7.67 -16.62 -2.11
CA ASN A 119 -7.11 -17.76 -1.38
C ASN A 119 -6.22 -17.31 -0.21
N TRP A 120 -6.35 -16.05 0.23
CA TRP A 120 -5.55 -15.54 1.33
C TRP A 120 -6.11 -16.00 2.68
N GLU A 121 -5.30 -16.69 3.48
CA GLU A 121 -5.73 -17.20 4.80
C GLU A 121 -4.97 -16.59 5.97
N ILE A 122 -3.84 -15.90 5.72
CA ILE A 122 -2.96 -15.40 6.78
C ILE A 122 -3.64 -14.20 7.46
N PRO A 123 -3.94 -14.25 8.78
CA PRO A 123 -4.51 -13.10 9.48
C PRO A 123 -3.53 -11.93 9.52
N LEU A 124 -4.01 -10.72 9.23
CA LEU A 124 -3.18 -9.53 9.05
C LEU A 124 -3.30 -8.58 10.25
N GLY A 125 -2.17 -8.13 10.77
CA GLY A 125 -2.12 -7.08 11.79
C GLY A 125 -2.44 -5.70 11.23
N MET A 126 -2.18 -5.51 9.94
CA MET A 126 -2.43 -4.26 9.21
C MET A 126 -2.58 -4.53 7.72
N VAL A 127 -3.47 -3.78 7.06
CA VAL A 127 -3.55 -3.64 5.60
C VAL A 127 -3.40 -2.16 5.25
N PHE A 128 -2.53 -1.87 4.30
CA PHE A 128 -2.34 -0.55 3.70
C PHE A 128 -2.77 -0.60 2.23
N ILE A 129 -3.79 0.19 1.88
CA ILE A 129 -4.33 0.30 0.52
C ILE A 129 -3.76 1.56 -0.12
N ASP A 130 -2.93 1.37 -1.14
CA ASP A 130 -2.25 2.39 -1.95
C ASP A 130 -2.15 1.91 -3.43
N GLY A 131 -3.18 1.20 -3.88
CA GLY A 131 -3.28 0.54 -5.18
C GLY A 131 -3.90 1.43 -6.26
N GLY A 132 -4.80 0.88 -7.06
CA GLY A 132 -5.46 1.61 -8.14
C GLY A 132 -6.47 2.65 -7.63
N HIS A 133 -6.51 3.80 -8.29
CA HIS A 133 -7.37 4.94 -7.91
C HIS A 133 -8.72 4.97 -8.64
N SER A 134 -9.08 3.95 -9.41
CA SER A 134 -10.44 3.77 -9.93
C SER A 134 -11.40 3.30 -8.83
N ARG A 135 -12.71 3.55 -9.04
CA ARG A 135 -13.72 3.18 -8.03
C ARG A 135 -13.78 1.66 -7.85
N GLU A 136 -13.62 0.93 -8.94
CA GLU A 136 -13.62 -0.53 -9.03
C GLU A 136 -12.45 -1.09 -8.23
N SER A 137 -11.21 -0.68 -8.55
CA SER A 137 -9.99 -1.15 -7.89
C SER A 137 -9.99 -0.85 -6.39
N ALA A 138 -10.25 0.40 -5.99
CA ALA A 138 -10.27 0.77 -4.58
C ALA A 138 -11.33 -0.02 -3.78
N ASN A 139 -12.52 -0.23 -4.36
CA ASN A 139 -13.57 -1.02 -3.69
C ASN A 139 -13.21 -2.51 -3.61
N ALA A 140 -12.62 -3.08 -4.65
CA ALA A 140 -12.16 -4.46 -4.67
C ALA A 140 -11.11 -4.68 -3.56
N ASP A 141 -10.09 -3.83 -3.51
CA ASP A 141 -9.04 -3.89 -2.49
C ASP A 141 -9.62 -3.82 -1.08
N TYR A 142 -10.47 -2.83 -0.80
CA TYR A 142 -11.10 -2.71 0.51
C TYR A 142 -11.95 -3.93 0.86
N THR A 143 -12.80 -4.38 -0.08
CA THR A 143 -13.78 -5.44 0.18
C THR A 143 -13.10 -6.78 0.39
N ASN A 144 -12.04 -7.06 -0.37
CA ASN A 144 -11.33 -8.32 -0.33
C ASN A 144 -10.33 -8.39 0.84
N TRP A 145 -9.67 -7.28 1.19
CA TRP A 145 -8.58 -7.31 2.18
C TRP A 145 -8.98 -6.91 3.60
N ALA A 146 -9.97 -6.02 3.78
CA ALA A 146 -10.42 -5.61 5.12
C ALA A 146 -10.91 -6.77 6.03
N PRO A 147 -11.55 -7.84 5.49
CA PRO A 147 -11.93 -9.01 6.29
C PRO A 147 -10.74 -9.71 6.98
N HIS A 148 -9.57 -9.76 6.33
CA HIS A 148 -8.38 -10.47 6.85
C HIS A 148 -7.67 -9.76 8.00
N ILE A 149 -8.00 -8.49 8.26
CA ILE A 149 -7.45 -7.73 9.38
C ILE A 149 -7.95 -8.33 10.69
N VAL A 150 -7.06 -8.61 11.64
CA VAL A 150 -7.44 -9.11 12.97
C VAL A 150 -8.12 -8.04 13.81
N LYS A 151 -8.87 -8.45 14.84
CA LYS A 151 -9.40 -7.51 15.84
C LYS A 151 -8.29 -6.64 16.43
N SER A 152 -8.54 -5.35 16.60
CA SER A 152 -7.54 -4.34 16.99
C SER A 152 -6.41 -4.09 15.99
N GLY A 153 -6.40 -4.77 14.83
CA GLY A 153 -5.53 -4.47 13.70
C GLY A 153 -5.91 -3.18 12.99
N PHE A 154 -5.15 -2.82 11.96
CA PHE A 154 -5.25 -1.51 11.31
C PHE A 154 -5.58 -1.59 9.82
N LEU A 155 -6.45 -0.70 9.37
CA LEU A 155 -6.66 -0.41 7.97
C LEU A 155 -6.10 0.99 7.70
N LEU A 156 -5.20 1.12 6.74
CA LEU A 156 -4.69 2.40 6.27
C LEU A 156 -5.06 2.57 4.80
N ILE A 157 -5.43 3.78 4.43
CA ILE A 157 -5.84 4.13 3.07
C ILE A 157 -5.10 5.42 2.71
N HIS A 158 -4.33 5.40 1.63
CA HIS A 158 -3.64 6.60 1.11
C HIS A 158 -4.57 7.43 0.22
N ASP A 159 -4.17 8.67 -0.09
CA ASP A 159 -4.92 9.57 -0.97
C ASP A 159 -6.40 9.81 -0.59
N VAL A 160 -6.66 9.83 0.71
CA VAL A 160 -7.97 10.21 1.28
C VAL A 160 -8.08 11.74 1.36
N PHE A 161 -8.82 12.32 0.41
CA PHE A 161 -9.11 13.76 0.37
C PHE A 161 -10.57 14.05 0.75
N PRO A 162 -10.85 14.67 1.91
CA PRO A 162 -12.22 15.04 2.28
C PRO A 162 -12.87 16.08 1.37
N ASP A 163 -12.12 17.10 0.96
CA ASP A 163 -12.57 18.05 -0.05
C ASP A 163 -12.31 17.45 -1.45
N PRO A 164 -13.33 17.31 -2.32
CA PRO A 164 -13.16 16.81 -3.68
C PRO A 164 -12.27 17.69 -4.58
N LYS A 165 -11.94 18.91 -4.16
CA LYS A 165 -11.01 19.78 -4.89
C LYS A 165 -9.54 19.40 -4.69
N ASP A 166 -9.23 18.64 -3.64
CA ASP A 166 -7.87 18.31 -3.25
C ASP A 166 -7.37 16.99 -3.86
N GLY A 167 -8.26 16.18 -4.45
CA GLY A 167 -7.88 14.94 -5.13
C GLY A 167 -9.05 14.01 -5.49
N GLY A 168 -8.68 12.79 -5.91
CA GLY A 168 -9.61 11.74 -6.33
C GLY A 168 -10.60 11.32 -5.25
N ARG A 169 -11.69 10.68 -5.67
CA ARG A 169 -12.78 10.25 -4.76
C ARG A 169 -12.66 8.82 -4.23
N PRO A 170 -12.18 7.83 -5.00
CA PRO A 170 -12.29 6.44 -4.59
C PRO A 170 -11.68 6.09 -3.21
N PRO A 171 -10.47 6.57 -2.83
CA PRO A 171 -9.94 6.30 -1.49
C PRO A 171 -10.79 6.89 -0.36
N TYR A 172 -11.30 8.12 -0.52
CA TYR A 172 -12.21 8.71 0.46
C TYR A 172 -13.53 7.93 0.59
N GLU A 173 -14.03 7.38 -0.51
CA GLU A 173 -15.27 6.59 -0.50
C GLU A 173 -15.12 5.30 0.29
N ILE A 174 -14.01 4.56 0.10
CA ILE A 174 -13.75 3.36 0.89
C ILE A 174 -13.43 3.68 2.35
N PHE A 175 -12.79 4.81 2.64
CA PHE A 175 -12.63 5.35 4.00
C PHE A 175 -14.00 5.58 4.66
N CYS A 176 -14.92 6.25 3.96
CA CYS A 176 -16.28 6.47 4.46
C CYS A 176 -17.06 5.16 4.62
N LYS A 177 -16.90 4.21 3.71
CA LYS A 177 -17.50 2.88 3.76
C LYS A 177 -17.01 2.11 5.00
N ALA A 178 -15.70 2.16 5.27
CA ALA A 178 -15.10 1.54 6.46
C ALA A 178 -15.69 2.11 7.75
N LYS A 179 -15.74 3.44 7.89
CA LYS A 179 -16.34 4.10 9.06
C LYS A 179 -17.82 3.77 9.26
N LYS A 180 -18.61 3.78 8.17
CA LYS A 180 -20.05 3.48 8.23
C LYS A 180 -20.36 2.03 8.57
N SER A 181 -19.40 1.11 8.37
CA SER A 181 -19.60 -0.32 8.65
C SER A 181 -19.76 -0.64 10.14
N GLY A 182 -19.29 0.23 11.04
CA GLY A 182 -19.21 -0.04 12.47
C GLY A 182 -18.10 -1.02 12.88
N ASN A 183 -17.36 -1.58 11.91
CA ASN A 183 -16.24 -2.50 12.17
C ASN A 183 -14.90 -1.76 12.36
N PHE A 184 -14.84 -0.47 12.02
CA PHE A 184 -13.63 0.33 12.07
C PHE A 184 -13.88 1.68 12.75
N GLU A 185 -12.96 2.05 13.62
CA GLU A 185 -12.87 3.37 14.26
C GLU A 185 -11.76 4.19 13.59
N GLU A 186 -12.05 5.44 13.23
CA GLU A 186 -11.03 6.37 12.72
C GLU A 186 -10.08 6.80 13.85
N ILE A 187 -8.78 6.67 13.61
CA ILE A 187 -7.73 7.05 14.56
C ILE A 187 -7.09 8.39 14.19
N SER A 188 -6.77 8.57 12.90
CA SER A 188 -6.14 9.80 12.41
C SER A 188 -6.28 9.95 10.89
N LEU A 189 -6.14 11.18 10.42
CA LEU A 189 -5.91 11.54 9.02
C LEU A 189 -4.66 12.43 8.97
N THR A 190 -3.53 11.86 8.55
CA THR A 190 -2.26 12.58 8.46
C THR A 190 -2.03 12.96 7.01
N LYS A 191 -2.26 14.23 6.66
CA LYS A 191 -2.34 14.66 5.25
C LYS A 191 -3.37 13.81 4.51
N SER A 192 -2.99 12.99 3.51
CA SER A 192 -3.93 12.11 2.80
C SER A 192 -3.98 10.69 3.35
N LEU A 193 -3.11 10.33 4.31
CA LEU A 193 -3.08 9.00 4.91
C LEU A 193 -4.10 8.86 6.04
N ALA A 194 -5.18 8.13 5.80
CA ALA A 194 -6.16 7.76 6.82
C ALA A 194 -5.73 6.50 7.57
N VAL A 195 -5.92 6.49 8.89
CA VAL A 195 -5.67 5.34 9.77
C VAL A 195 -6.96 4.98 10.50
N LEU A 196 -7.38 3.73 10.34
CA LEU A 196 -8.52 3.16 11.07
C LEU A 196 -8.08 1.92 11.86
N LYS A 197 -8.74 1.68 12.98
CA LYS A 197 -8.54 0.49 13.82
C LYS A 197 -9.78 -0.40 13.76
N LYS A 198 -9.59 -1.70 13.58
CA LYS A 198 -10.66 -2.70 13.58
C LYS A 198 -11.17 -2.95 15.01
N ILE A 199 -12.47 -2.88 15.21
CA ILE A 199 -13.13 -3.02 16.53
C ILE A 199 -13.33 -4.49 16.89
#